data_AF-A0A819LD86-F1
#
_entry.id   AF-A0A819LD86-F1
#
_cell.length_a   1.000
_cell.length_b   1.000
_cell.length_c   1.000
_cell.angle_alpha   90.00
_cell.angle_beta   90.00
_cell.angle_gamma   90.00
#
_symmetry.space_group_name_H-M   'P 1'
#
loop_
_entity.id
_entity.type
_entity.pdbx_description
1 polymer ?
#
loop_
_entity_poly.entity_id
_entity_poly.type
_entity_poly.pdbx_seq_one_letter_code
_entity_poly.pdbx_strand_id
1 'polypeptide(L)'
;MSDNEPTMKRTFSQSCIQLGCSDHYLNKQLEHAFTSEKIDGENVNCELTQELFRDIKFIVGSVRRGHKQQNLSRKFILYGETRFRGAYQMLKVFLSVFNEVASILDNKLFAIYL
;
A
#
# COMPACT_ATOMS: atom_id res chain seq x y z
N MET A 1 -5.96 -22.19 10.82
CA MET A 1 -5.08 -21.42 9.92
C MET A 1 -4.38 -20.36 10.74
N SER A 2 -3.06 -20.31 10.75
CA SER A 2 -2.31 -19.27 11.46
C SER A 2 -1.62 -18.34 10.47
N ASP A 3 -1.55 -17.06 10.82
CA ASP A 3 -0.72 -16.11 10.10
C ASP A 3 0.76 -16.49 10.21
N ASN A 4 1.53 -16.16 9.17
CA ASN A 4 2.95 -16.47 9.03
C ASN A 4 3.87 -15.59 9.91
N GLU A 5 3.35 -15.07 11.04
CA GLU A 5 4.13 -14.24 11.95
C GLU A 5 5.29 -15.03 12.59
N PRO A 6 6.45 -14.39 12.82
CA PRO A 6 7.64 -15.06 13.37
C PRO A 6 7.36 -15.79 14.69
N THR A 7 6.53 -15.19 15.53
CA THR A 7 6.09 -15.72 16.82
C THR A 7 5.27 -17.00 16.65
N MET A 8 4.30 -17.01 15.72
CA MET A 8 3.48 -18.20 15.40
C MET A 8 4.32 -19.31 14.78
N LYS A 9 5.26 -18.98 13.89
CA LYS A 9 6.19 -19.95 13.29
C LYS A 9 7.05 -20.64 14.34
N ARG A 10 7.48 -19.91 15.37
CA ARG A 10 8.35 -20.43 16.43
C ARG A 10 7.59 -21.36 17.39
N THR A 11 6.31 -21.10 17.64
CA THR A 11 5.49 -21.86 18.61
C THR A 11 4.99 -23.21 18.07
N PHE A 12 4.79 -23.35 16.75
CA PHE A 12 4.16 -24.55 16.17
C PHE A 12 5.06 -25.37 15.23
N SER A 13 6.37 -25.07 15.18
CA SER A 13 7.30 -25.65 14.20
C SER A 13 7.58 -27.15 14.34
N GLN A 14 7.32 -27.76 15.50
CA GLN A 14 7.76 -29.14 15.77
C GLN A 14 6.64 -30.19 15.85
N SER A 15 5.36 -29.78 15.88
CA SER A 15 4.26 -30.72 16.21
C SER A 15 3.05 -30.68 15.28
N CYS A 16 2.97 -29.74 14.33
CA CYS A 16 1.78 -29.51 13.51
C CYS A 16 2.14 -29.29 12.02
N ILE A 17 1.32 -29.85 11.11
CA ILE A 17 1.35 -29.47 9.68
C ILE A 17 0.87 -28.02 9.57
N GLN A 18 1.78 -27.10 9.24
CA GLN A 18 1.43 -25.69 9.01
C GLN A 18 0.74 -25.54 7.65
N LEU A 19 -0.57 -25.32 7.69
CA LEU A 19 -1.34 -24.84 6.55
C LEU A 19 -1.32 -23.32 6.55
N GLY A 20 -0.58 -22.76 5.59
CA GLY A 20 -0.52 -21.32 5.36
C GLY A 20 -1.89 -20.72 5.07
N CYS A 21 -2.14 -19.51 5.57
CA CYS A 21 -3.39 -18.82 5.31
C CYS A 21 -3.42 -18.30 3.86
N SER A 22 -4.29 -18.83 3.01
CA SER A 22 -4.42 -18.43 1.59
C SER A 22 -4.61 -16.92 1.43
N ASP A 23 -5.40 -16.31 2.31
CA ASP A 23 -5.66 -14.87 2.31
C ASP A 23 -4.40 -14.08 2.68
N HIS A 24 -3.59 -14.58 3.60
CA HIS A 24 -2.31 -13.97 3.95
C HIS A 24 -1.33 -14.03 2.78
N TYR A 25 -1.25 -15.17 2.09
CA TYR A 25 -0.41 -15.33 0.90
C TYR A 25 -0.85 -14.40 -0.23
N LEU A 26 -2.15 -14.37 -0.57
CA LEU A 26 -2.67 -13.50 -1.62
C LEU A 26 -2.42 -12.02 -1.31
N ASN A 27 -2.68 -11.61 -0.06
CA ASN A 27 -2.42 -10.25 0.39
C ASN A 27 -0.94 -9.88 0.30
N LYS A 28 -0.03 -10.81 0.65
CA LYS A 28 1.41 -10.61 0.46
C LYS A 28 1.78 -10.49 -1.01
N GLN A 29 1.26 -11.35 -1.89
CA GLN A 29 1.59 -11.27 -3.32
C GLN A 29 1.11 -9.96 -3.94
N LEU A 30 -0.08 -9.51 -3.56
CA LEU A 30 -0.59 -8.24 -4.03
C LEU A 30 0.25 -7.07 -3.48
N GLU A 31 0.66 -7.11 -2.20
CA GLU A 31 1.59 -6.13 -1.64
C GLU A 31 2.93 -6.12 -2.37
N HIS A 32 3.51 -7.30 -2.65
CA HIS A 32 4.73 -7.43 -3.41
C HIS A 32 4.57 -6.88 -4.84
N ALA A 33 3.44 -7.09 -5.50
CA ALA A 33 3.17 -6.50 -6.81
C ALA A 33 3.23 -4.96 -6.81
N PHE A 34 2.83 -4.30 -5.71
CA PHE A 34 2.90 -2.83 -5.58
C PHE A 34 4.24 -2.31 -5.06
N THR A 35 5.09 -3.14 -4.45
CA THR A 35 6.25 -2.67 -3.68
C THR A 35 7.58 -3.36 -3.98
N SER A 36 7.59 -4.50 -4.66
CA SER A 36 8.78 -5.33 -4.84
C SER A 36 8.93 -5.81 -6.29
N GLU A 37 10.14 -5.72 -6.82
CA GLU A 37 10.50 -6.28 -8.13
C GLU A 37 10.41 -7.82 -8.17
N LYS A 38 10.39 -8.46 -7.00
CA LYS A 38 10.36 -9.92 -6.86
C LYS A 38 9.15 -10.41 -6.07
N ILE A 39 8.43 -11.35 -6.66
CA ILE A 39 7.30 -12.07 -6.06
C ILE A 39 7.71 -13.54 -6.03
N ASP A 40 7.75 -14.17 -4.86
CA ASP A 40 8.21 -15.57 -4.67
C ASP A 40 9.59 -15.89 -5.28
N GLY A 41 10.48 -14.89 -5.37
CA GLY A 41 11.83 -15.06 -5.93
C GLY A 41 11.92 -14.91 -7.45
N GLU A 42 10.80 -14.77 -8.13
CA GLU A 42 10.74 -14.45 -9.55
C GLU A 42 10.62 -12.95 -9.77
N ASN A 43 11.31 -12.42 -10.78
CA ASN A 43 11.14 -11.04 -11.20
C ASN A 43 9.78 -10.91 -11.88
N VAL A 44 8.89 -10.10 -11.31
CA VAL A 44 7.59 -9.82 -11.91
C VAL A 44 7.62 -8.38 -12.43
N ASN A 45 7.40 -8.23 -13.74
CA ASN A 45 7.36 -6.90 -14.35
C ASN A 45 6.05 -6.19 -13.99
N CYS A 46 6.10 -5.38 -12.93
CA CYS A 46 5.00 -4.52 -12.48
C CYS A 46 5.42 -3.04 -12.43
N GLU A 47 6.41 -2.64 -13.23
CA GLU A 47 7.07 -1.33 -13.15
C GLU A 47 6.07 -0.16 -13.14
N LEU A 48 5.15 -0.12 -14.11
CA LEU A 48 4.12 0.93 -14.20
C LEU A 48 3.21 0.98 -12.96
N THR A 49 2.81 -0.19 -12.46
CA THR A 49 1.95 -0.30 -11.27
C THR A 49 2.69 0.17 -10.02
N GLN A 50 3.98 -0.13 -9.92
CA GLN A 50 4.84 0.24 -8.80
C GLN A 50 5.17 1.75 -8.82
N GLU A 51 5.43 2.30 -10.01
CA GLU A 51 5.62 3.74 -10.22
C GLU A 51 4.36 4.51 -9.81
N LEU A 52 3.20 4.13 -10.36
CA LEU A 52 1.92 4.75 -10.01
C LEU A 52 1.62 4.66 -8.52
N PHE A 53 1.87 3.51 -7.89
CA PHE A 53 1.67 3.34 -6.46
C PHE A 53 2.60 4.25 -5.64
N ARG A 54 3.85 4.41 -6.07
CA ARG A 54 4.84 5.31 -5.44
C ARG A 54 4.40 6.76 -5.52
N ASP A 55 3.93 7.22 -6.66
CA ASP A 55 3.43 8.58 -6.85
C ASP A 55 2.20 8.86 -5.99
N ILE A 56 1.24 7.93 -5.98
CA ILE A 56 0.05 8.06 -5.13
C ILE A 56 0.46 8.11 -3.65
N LYS A 57 1.36 7.21 -3.20
CA LYS A 57 1.88 7.21 -1.83
C LYS A 57 2.55 8.55 -1.49
N PHE A 58 3.31 9.13 -2.42
CA PHE A 58 3.96 10.42 -2.25
C PHE A 58 2.96 11.57 -2.14
N ILE A 59 1.97 11.64 -3.03
CA ILE A 59 0.91 12.66 -3.02
C ILE A 59 0.13 12.61 -1.71
N VAL A 60 -0.35 11.41 -1.33
CA VAL A 60 -1.03 11.17 -0.07
C VAL A 60 -0.16 11.64 1.08
N GLY A 61 1.11 11.21 1.14
CA GLY A 61 2.07 11.62 2.16
C GLY A 61 2.26 13.13 2.25
N SER A 62 2.31 13.83 1.11
CA SER A 62 2.47 15.28 1.04
C SER A 62 1.23 16.03 1.52
N VAL A 63 0.03 15.62 1.10
CA VAL A 63 -1.24 16.18 1.61
C VAL A 63 -1.35 15.99 3.13
N ARG A 64 -0.93 14.82 3.63
CA ARG A 64 -0.93 14.54 5.08
C ARG A 64 0.06 15.43 5.84
N ARG A 65 1.31 15.53 5.38
CA ARG A 65 2.37 16.36 6.00
C ARG A 65 2.03 17.85 5.95
N GLY A 66 1.34 18.30 4.90
CA GLY A 66 0.83 19.67 4.81
C GLY A 66 -0.43 19.93 5.63
N HIS A 67 -0.93 18.94 6.39
CA HIS A 67 -2.18 19.03 7.15
C HIS A 67 -3.41 19.40 6.31
N LYS A 68 -3.39 19.11 5.00
CA LYS A 68 -4.43 19.50 4.03
C LYS A 68 -5.56 18.48 3.88
N GLN A 69 -5.53 17.36 4.62
CA GLN A 69 -6.55 16.31 4.56
C GLN A 69 -7.97 16.80 4.87
N GLN A 70 -8.09 17.88 5.64
CA GLN A 70 -9.37 18.51 5.98
C GLN A 70 -10.05 19.21 4.79
N ASN A 71 -9.29 19.49 3.72
CA ASN A 71 -9.79 20.13 2.51
C ASN A 71 -10.34 19.09 1.51
N LEU A 72 -10.36 17.80 1.86
CA LEU A 72 -10.87 16.72 1.05
C LEU A 72 -12.22 16.23 1.59
N SER A 73 -13.11 15.84 0.70
CA SER A 73 -14.40 15.21 1.02
C SER A 73 -14.25 13.88 1.77
N ARG A 74 -13.11 13.19 1.57
CA ARG A 74 -12.72 12.00 2.34
C ARG A 74 -11.28 12.08 2.81
N LYS A 75 -11.07 11.70 4.07
CA LYS A 75 -9.74 11.68 4.69
C LYS A 75 -8.93 10.50 4.19
N PHE A 76 -7.69 10.76 3.79
CA PHE A 76 -6.73 9.70 3.48
C PHE A 76 -6.49 8.79 4.69
N ILE A 77 -6.57 7.49 4.45
CA ILE A 77 -6.26 6.47 5.45
C ILE A 77 -4.75 6.25 5.45
N LEU A 78 -4.16 6.08 6.64
CA LEU A 78 -2.72 5.79 6.77
C LEU A 78 -2.45 4.40 6.22
N TYR A 79 -1.54 4.31 5.24
CA TYR A 79 -0.96 3.04 4.85
C TYR A 79 -0.13 2.49 6.02
N GLY A 80 -0.56 1.37 6.61
CA GLY A 80 0.28 0.59 7.51
C GLY A 80 0.98 -0.49 6.69
N GLU A 81 2.31 -0.46 6.66
CA GLU A 81 3.19 -1.42 5.93
C GLU A 81 3.00 -2.89 6.36
N THR A 82 2.18 -3.16 7.37
CA THR A 82 1.95 -4.51 7.89
C THR A 82 0.68 -5.18 7.36
N ARG A 83 -0.21 -4.49 6.62
CA ARG A 83 -1.46 -5.07 6.12
C ARG A 83 -1.83 -4.53 4.74
N PHE A 84 -1.83 -5.41 3.73
CA PHE A 84 -2.29 -5.13 2.36
C PHE A 84 -3.63 -4.39 2.25
N ARG A 85 -4.56 -4.63 3.18
CA ARG A 85 -5.83 -3.89 3.26
C ARG A 85 -5.60 -2.36 3.27
N GLY A 86 -4.46 -1.89 3.76
CA GLY A 86 -4.04 -0.49 3.73
C GLY A 86 -3.78 0.04 2.30
N ALA A 87 -3.10 -0.73 1.44
CA ALA A 87 -2.76 -0.29 0.07
C ALA A 87 -4.04 -0.09 -0.74
N TYR A 88 -4.91 -1.11 -0.74
CA TYR A 88 -6.19 -1.05 -1.44
C TYR A 88 -7.08 0.09 -0.94
N GLN A 89 -7.18 0.29 0.39
CA GLN A 89 -7.97 1.38 0.95
C GLN A 89 -7.38 2.76 0.61
N MET A 90 -6.06 2.91 0.60
CA MET A 90 -5.39 4.15 0.18
C MET A 90 -5.73 4.49 -1.26
N LEU A 91 -5.57 3.53 -2.18
CA LEU A 91 -5.90 3.71 -3.60
C LEU A 91 -7.39 4.03 -3.81
N LYS A 92 -8.28 3.33 -3.10
CA LYS A 92 -9.72 3.54 -3.19
C LYS A 92 -10.14 4.93 -2.72
N VAL A 93 -9.57 5.41 -1.60
CA VAL A 93 -9.83 6.77 -1.12
C VAL A 93 -9.24 7.79 -2.08
N PHE A 94 -8.01 7.59 -2.55
CA PHE A 94 -7.35 8.45 -3.54
C PHE A 94 -8.17 8.62 -4.80
N LEU A 95 -8.65 7.52 -5.39
CA LEU A 95 -9.53 7.59 -6.56
C LEU A 95 -10.79 8.41 -6.28
N SER A 96 -11.40 8.26 -5.10
CA SER A 96 -12.63 8.98 -4.75
C SER A 96 -12.46 10.48 -4.55
N VAL A 97 -11.23 10.96 -4.31
CA VAL A 97 -10.92 12.38 -4.09
C VAL A 97 -9.97 12.94 -5.15
N PHE A 98 -9.64 12.17 -6.19
CA PHE A 98 -8.59 12.52 -7.17
C PHE A 98 -8.77 13.91 -7.78
N ASN A 99 -10.00 14.25 -8.17
CA ASN A 99 -10.32 15.56 -8.75
C ASN A 99 -10.16 16.73 -7.76
N GLU A 100 -10.24 16.46 -6.45
CA GLU A 100 -10.03 17.44 -5.39
C GLU A 100 -8.54 17.62 -5.06
N VAL A 101 -7.71 16.59 -5.30
CA VAL A 101 -6.28 16.61 -4.97
C VAL A 101 -5.54 17.75 -5.68
N ALA A 102 -5.90 18.03 -6.95
CA ALA A 102 -5.27 19.10 -7.72
C ALA A 102 -5.45 20.49 -7.08
N SER A 103 -6.60 20.76 -6.43
CA SER A 103 -6.88 22.09 -5.86
C SER A 103 -6.19 22.33 -4.50
N ILE A 104 -5.68 21.27 -3.87
CA ILE A 104 -5.05 21.34 -2.54
C ILE A 104 -3.53 21.18 -2.58
N LEU A 105 -2.97 20.60 -3.64
CA LEU A 105 -1.53 20.54 -3.82
C LEU A 105 -0.99 21.95 -4.07
N ASP A 106 0.05 22.37 -3.31
CA ASP A 106 0.69 23.67 -3.58
C ASP A 106 1.35 23.66 -4.96
N ASN A 107 1.42 24.83 -5.60
CA ASN A 107 2.07 25.03 -6.91
C ASN A 107 3.50 24.45 -7.00
N LYS A 108 4.20 24.27 -5.86
CA LYS A 108 5.53 23.64 -5.82
C LYS A 108 5.52 22.13 -6.11
N LEU A 109 4.42 21.41 -5.86
CA LEU A 109 4.27 19.99 -6.15
C LEU A 109 3.85 19.74 -7.61
N PHE A 110 3.06 20.65 -8.18
CA PHE A 110 2.72 20.62 -9.61
C PHE A 110 3.95 20.76 -10.51
N ALA A 111 4.95 21.55 -10.09
CA ALA A 111 6.17 21.78 -10.85
C ALA A 111 7.15 20.59 -10.91
N ILE A 112 6.88 19.49 -10.18
CA ILE A 112 7.72 18.27 -10.20
C ILE A 112 7.19 17.24 -11.21
N TYR A 113 5.92 17.35 -11.61
CA TYR A 113 5.20 16.34 -12.41
C TYR A 113 4.71 16.87 -13.78
N LEU A 114 5.11 18.08 -14.19
CA LEU A 114 4.92 18.69 -15.51
C LEU A 114 6.28 18.95 -16.15
#